data_AF-A0A7X6Z303-F1
#
_entry.id   AF-A0A7X6Z303-F1
#
_cell.length_a   1.000
_cell.length_b   1.000
_cell.length_c   1.000
_cell.angle_alpha   90.00
_cell.angle_beta   90.00
_cell.angle_gamma   90.00
#
_symmetry.space_group_name_H-M   'P 1'
#
loop_
_entity.id
_entity.type
_entity.pdbx_description
1 polymer ?
#
loop_
_entity_poly.entity_id
_entity_poly.type
_entity_poly.pdbx_seq_one_letter_code
_entity_poly.pdbx_strand_id
1 'polypeptide(L)'
;GSSGSACTSGSLDPSHVLLGIGLPHELAHGSLRLSLSDFNTEEEVEKVIEVLPGIIKTLRSYSPLYLNHLKEQEKEQTKEQGQK
;
A
#
# COMPACT_ATOMS: atom_id res chain seq x y z
N GLY A 1 -21.26 8.87 6.07
CA GLY A 1 -21.05 7.48 5.63
C GLY A 1 -19.59 7.29 5.29
N SER A 2 -18.93 6.36 5.98
CA SER A 2 -17.83 5.50 5.53
C SER A 2 -17.35 4.75 6.76
N SER A 3 -18.04 3.66 7.09
CA SER A 3 -17.63 2.70 8.12
C SER A 3 -17.25 1.36 7.48
N GLY A 4 -16.78 1.41 6.25
CA GLY A 4 -16.43 0.25 5.43
C GLY A 4 -14.92 0.03 5.37
N SER A 5 -14.26 -0.09 6.53
CA SER A 5 -12.99 -0.80 6.59
C SER A 5 -13.25 -2.28 6.33
N ALA A 6 -12.40 -2.95 5.53
CA ALA A 6 -12.53 -4.40 5.28
C ALA A 6 -12.63 -5.21 6.59
N CYS A 7 -11.96 -4.73 7.65
CA CYS A 7 -12.02 -5.29 9.01
C CYS A 7 -13.42 -5.22 9.66
N THR A 8 -14.27 -4.30 9.22
CA THR A 8 -15.65 -4.10 9.73
C THR A 8 -16.69 -4.78 8.84
N SER A 9 -16.35 -5.14 7.59
CA SER A 9 -17.27 -5.80 6.64
C SER A 9 -17.31 -7.33 6.71
N GLY A 10 -16.57 -7.95 7.64
CA GLY A 10 -16.68 -9.38 7.96
C GLY A 10 -15.96 -10.36 7.01
N SER A 11 -15.36 -9.89 5.93
CA SER A 11 -14.47 -10.70 5.07
C SER A 11 -13.05 -10.15 5.11
N LEU A 12 -12.09 -11.06 5.30
CA LEU A 12 -10.66 -10.80 5.24
C LEU A 12 -10.13 -10.78 3.80
N ASP A 13 -10.99 -11.03 2.80
CA ASP A 13 -10.57 -11.14 1.40
C ASP A 13 -10.21 -9.78 0.79
N PRO A 14 -9.21 -9.73 -0.11
CA PRO A 14 -8.84 -8.50 -0.80
C PRO A 14 -9.91 -8.08 -1.83
N SER A 15 -9.83 -6.84 -2.28
CA SER A 15 -10.81 -6.28 -3.24
C SER A 15 -10.88 -7.08 -4.53
N HIS A 16 -12.06 -7.65 -4.84
CA HIS A 16 -12.30 -8.38 -6.08
C HIS A 16 -11.99 -7.56 -7.35
N VAL A 17 -12.15 -6.23 -7.30
CA VAL A 17 -11.81 -5.34 -8.41
C VAL A 17 -10.30 -5.32 -8.63
N LEU A 18 -9.52 -5.19 -7.56
CA LEU A 18 -8.05 -5.18 -7.65
C LEU A 18 -7.54 -6.53 -8.17
N LEU A 19 -8.14 -7.64 -7.75
CA LEU A 19 -7.81 -8.96 -8.31
C LEU A 19 -8.20 -9.07 -9.78
N GLY A 20 -9.38 -8.55 -10.15
CA GLY A 20 -9.88 -8.58 -11.53
C GLY A 20 -8.99 -7.81 -12.51
N ILE A 21 -8.30 -6.76 -12.07
CA ILE A 21 -7.31 -6.02 -12.87
C ILE A 21 -5.90 -6.65 -12.83
N GLY A 22 -5.75 -7.81 -12.17
CA GLY A 22 -4.51 -8.58 -12.13
C GLY A 22 -3.52 -8.18 -11.02
N LEU A 23 -3.95 -7.43 -10.00
CA LEU A 23 -3.06 -7.16 -8.86
C LEU A 23 -2.86 -8.43 -8.02
N PRO A 24 -1.60 -8.79 -7.67
CA PRO A 24 -1.32 -9.86 -6.72
C PRO A 24 -2.02 -9.63 -5.38
N HIS A 25 -2.43 -10.72 -4.70
CA HIS A 25 -3.11 -10.66 -3.39
C HIS A 25 -2.39 -9.77 -2.39
N GLU A 26 -1.07 -9.92 -2.28
CA GLU A 26 -0.22 -9.15 -1.37
C GLU A 26 -0.27 -7.64 -1.62
N LEU A 27 -0.37 -7.20 -2.87
CA LEU A 27 -0.54 -5.78 -3.22
C LEU A 27 -1.99 -5.32 -3.04
N ALA A 28 -2.96 -6.18 -3.32
CA ALA A 28 -4.37 -5.87 -3.16
C ALA A 28 -4.74 -5.60 -1.68
N HIS A 29 -4.17 -6.37 -0.74
CA HIS A 29 -4.36 -6.16 0.70
C HIS A 29 -3.79 -4.85 1.23
N GLY A 30 -2.71 -4.35 0.63
CA GLY A 30 -2.06 -3.10 1.03
C GLY A 30 -2.66 -1.83 0.40
N SER A 31 -3.78 -1.95 -0.30
CA SER A 31 -4.37 -0.84 -1.05
C SER A 31 -5.13 0.15 -0.16
N LEU A 32 -5.00 1.44 -0.45
CA LEU A 32 -5.72 2.52 0.22
C LEU A 32 -6.39 3.41 -0.84
N ARG A 33 -7.69 3.65 -0.69
CA ARG A 33 -8.46 4.59 -1.55
C ARG A 33 -8.91 5.77 -0.72
N LEU A 34 -8.43 6.96 -1.08
CA LEU A 34 -8.92 8.23 -0.56
C LEU A 34 -9.90 8.82 -1.59
N SER A 35 -11.07 9.24 -1.13
CA SER A 35 -12.09 9.87 -1.97
C SER A 35 -12.31 11.29 -1.47
N LEU A 36 -12.22 12.26 -2.38
CA LEU A 36 -12.41 13.67 -2.08
C LEU A 36 -13.85 14.09 -2.42
N SER A 37 -14.30 15.18 -1.79
CA SER A 37 -15.59 15.81 -1.99
C SER A 37 -15.45 17.33 -1.89
N ASP A 38 -16.51 18.06 -2.25
CA ASP A 38 -16.55 19.53 -2.16
C ASP A 38 -16.39 20.08 -0.73
N PHE A 39 -16.46 19.21 0.28
CA PHE A 39 -16.26 19.57 1.68
C PHE A 39 -14.81 19.48 2.13
N ASN A 40 -13.91 18.95 1.29
CA ASN A 40 -12.51 18.83 1.65
C ASN A 40 -11.76 20.15 1.46
N THR A 41 -10.79 20.40 2.33
CA THR A 41 -9.94 21.59 2.25
C THR A 41 -8.52 21.23 1.83
N GLU A 42 -7.78 22.23 1.34
CA GLU A 42 -6.38 22.05 0.96
C GLU A 42 -5.51 21.69 2.16
N GLU A 43 -5.80 22.25 3.34
CA GLU A 43 -5.10 21.94 4.59
C GLU A 43 -5.27 20.47 5.00
N GLU A 44 -6.44 19.87 4.75
CA GLU A 44 -6.66 18.44 5.02
C GLU A 44 -5.78 17.57 4.10
N VAL A 45 -5.65 17.94 2.83
CA VAL A 45 -4.79 17.24 1.87
C VAL A 45 -3.33 17.37 2.27
N GLU A 46 -2.89 18.58 2.62
CA GLU A 46 -1.54 18.84 3.10
C GLU A 46 -1.24 17.99 4.35
N LYS A 47 -2.23 17.87 5.25
CA LYS A 47 -2.06 17.04 6.44
C LYS A 47 -1.88 15.57 6.12
N VAL A 48 -2.60 15.04 5.13
CA VAL A 48 -2.43 13.65 4.67
C VAL A 48 -1.03 13.46 4.10
N ILE A 49 -0.54 14.40 3.28
CA ILE A 49 0.80 14.35 2.68
C ILE A 49 1.90 14.38 3.75
N GLU A 50 1.72 15.20 4.80
CA GLU A 50 2.66 15.29 5.92
C GLU A 50 2.75 13.99 6.72
N VAL A 51 1.61 13.37 7.02
CA VAL A 51 1.52 12.27 7.99
C VAL A 51 1.67 10.88 7.37
N LEU A 52 1.03 10.66 6.22
CA LEU A 52 0.91 9.34 5.61
C LEU A 52 2.27 8.66 5.32
N PRO A 53 3.32 9.35 4.83
CA PRO A 53 4.63 8.74 4.62
C PRO A 53 5.26 8.19 5.91
N GLY A 54 5.08 8.88 7.05
CA GLY A 54 5.59 8.43 8.34
C GLY A 54 4.91 7.15 8.83
N ILE A 55 3.60 7.05 8.62
CA ILE A 55 2.82 5.83 8.92
C ILE A 55 3.31 4.67 8.04
N ILE A 56 3.41 4.89 6.72
CA ILE A 56 3.88 3.85 5.78
C ILE A 56 5.27 3.36 6.16
N LYS A 57 6.20 4.27 6.47
CA LYS A 57 7.56 3.92 6.89
C LYS A 57 7.54 3.04 8.15
N THR A 58 6.73 3.40 9.13
CA THR A 58 6.59 2.64 10.38
C THR A 58 6.05 1.24 10.12
N LEU A 59 4.95 1.11 9.37
CA LEU A 59 4.36 -0.20 9.05
C LEU A 59 5.32 -1.09 8.24
N ARG A 60 6.04 -0.49 7.28
CA ARG A 60 7.05 -1.21 6.49
C ARG A 60 8.23 -1.69 7.34
N SER A 61 8.60 -0.96 8.39
CA SER A 61 9.69 -1.37 9.30
C SER A 61 9.39 -2.66 10.06
N TYR A 62 8.10 -2.97 10.28
CA TYR A 62 7.66 -4.19 10.92
C TYR A 62 7.29 -5.31 9.96
N SER A 63 7.19 -5.03 8.65
CA SER A 63 6.71 -5.99 7.66
C SER A 63 7.84 -6.90 7.17
N PRO A 64 7.80 -8.21 7.44
CA PRO A 64 8.79 -9.16 6.91
C PRO A 64 8.73 -9.24 5.38
N LEU A 65 7.54 -9.04 4.79
CA LEU A 65 7.34 -9.06 3.34
C LEU A 65 8.10 -7.92 2.66
N TYR A 66 8.07 -6.72 3.24
CA TYR A 66 8.80 -5.58 2.70
C TYR A 66 10.32 -5.80 2.74
N LEU A 67 10.84 -6.36 3.85
CA LEU A 67 12.26 -6.70 3.97
C LEU A 67 12.70 -7.76 2.96
N ASN A 68 11.84 -8.75 2.68
CA ASN A 68 12.11 -9.77 1.67
C ASN A 68 12.15 -9.16 0.27
N HIS A 69 11.18 -8.28 -0.05
CA HIS A 69 11.14 -7.57 -1.33
C HIS A 69 12.41 -6.74 -1.59
N LEU A 70 12.92 -6.02 -0.58
CA LEU A 70 14.18 -5.27 -0.70
C LEU A 70 15.37 -6.19 -1.01
N LYS A 71 15.48 -7.33 -0.33
CA LYS A 71 16.55 -8.31 -0.55
C LYS A 71 16.48 -8.96 -1.94
N GLU A 72 15.28 -9.13 -2.49
CA GLU A 72 15.09 -9.66 -3.84
C GLU A 72 15.52 -8.65 -4.90
N GLN A 73 15.15 -7.38 -4.73
CA GLN A 73 15.58 -6.30 -5.63
C GLN A 73 17.10 -6.11 -5.64
N GLU A 74 17.75 -6.19 -4.48
CA GLU A 74 19.22 -6.16 -4.38
C GLU A 74 19.88 -7.32 -5.14
N LYS A 75 19.30 -8.53 -5.06
CA LYS A 75 19.79 -9.71 -5.79
C LYS A 75 19.59 -9.59 -7.30
N GLU A 76 18.48 -9.02 -7.76
CA GLU A 76 18.20 -8.79 -9.17
C GLU A 76 19.13 -7.72 -9.76
N GLN A 77 19.34 -6.61 -9.05
CA GLN A 77 20.29 -5.56 -9.45
C GLN A 77 21.74 -6.06 -9.51
N THR A 78 22.13 -6.92 -8.56
CA THR A 78 23.47 -7.53 -8.57
C THR A 78 23.66 -8.51 -9.73
N LYS A 79 22.58 -9.19 -10.18
CA LYS A 79 22.61 -10.10 -11.34
C LYS A 79 22.71 -9.36 -12.67
N GLU A 80 22.03 -8.23 -12.83
CA GLU A 80 22.14 -7.39 -14.04
C GLU A 80 23.50 -6.70 -14.15
N GLN A 81 24.13 -6.34 -13.03
CA GLN A 81 25.47 -5.74 -13.02
C GLN A 81 26.61 -6.76 -13.19
N GLY A 82 26.36 -8.05 -12.91
CA GLY A 82 27.32 -9.14 -13.09
C GLY A 82 27.31 -9.81 -14.48
N GLN A 83 26.45 -9.36 -15.40
CA GLN A 83 26.42 -9.80 -16.81
C GLN A 83 27.04 -8.78 -17.80
N LYS A 84 27.79 -7.80 -17.30
CA LYS A 84 28.69 -6.97 -18.12
C LYS A 84 30.15 -7.32 -17.88
#